data_AF-A0A7V5NXN3-F1
#
_entry.id   AF-A0A7V5NXN3-F1
#
_cell.length_a   1.000
_cell.length_b   1.000
_cell.length_c   1.000
_cell.angle_alpha   90.00
_cell.angle_beta   90.00
_cell.angle_gamma   90.00
#
_symmetry.space_group_name_H-M   'P 1'
#
loop_
_entity.id
_entity.type
_entity.pdbx_description
1 polymer ?
#
loop_
_entity_poly.entity_id
_entity_poly.type
_entity_poly.pdbx_seq_one_letter_code
_entity_poly.pdbx_strand_id
1 'polypeptide(L)'
;MSDVLSLKPAYYEALKRLTLELAGIKLGADHTFLVETRLAALARKEGFEDLGQMIDELFSRGETRLAIHVVTALLQRATAFFEDRAGFELLGDVVLPTLHPLYRGGVVKILSYGCSSGQEIYSAAIL
;
A
#
# COMPACT_ATOMS: atom_id res chain seq x y z
N MET A 1 -18.95 -3.91 -21.48
CA MET A 1 -19.74 -4.76 -20.58
C MET A 1 -20.13 -3.88 -19.42
N SER A 2 -21.42 -3.72 -19.16
CA SER A 2 -21.95 -2.80 -18.14
C SER A 2 -21.35 -3.11 -16.77
N ASP A 3 -20.63 -2.15 -16.20
CA ASP A 3 -20.11 -2.16 -14.82
C ASP A 3 -21.30 -2.31 -13.86
N VAL A 4 -21.58 -3.54 -13.43
CA VAL A 4 -22.47 -3.76 -12.30
C VAL A 4 -21.63 -3.50 -11.05
N LEU A 5 -21.62 -2.24 -10.63
CA LEU A 5 -21.00 -1.84 -9.37
C LEU A 5 -21.72 -2.55 -8.23
N SER A 6 -20.98 -3.28 -7.39
CA SER A 6 -21.50 -3.93 -6.19
C SER A 6 -21.86 -2.94 -5.08
N LEU A 7 -21.25 -1.74 -5.11
CA LEU A 7 -21.49 -0.66 -4.15
C LEU A 7 -22.19 0.55 -4.81
N LYS A 8 -22.91 1.31 -3.99
CA LYS A 8 -23.51 2.59 -4.40
C LYS A 8 -22.41 3.59 -4.81
N PRO A 9 -22.59 4.39 -5.87
CA PRO A 9 -21.62 5.42 -6.30
C PRO A 9 -21.12 6.34 -5.17
N ALA A 10 -22.00 6.70 -4.22
CA ALA A 10 -21.66 7.53 -3.08
C ALA A 10 -20.57 6.93 -2.17
N TYR A 11 -20.51 5.60 -2.03
CA TYR A 11 -19.48 4.95 -1.22
C TYR A 11 -18.11 5.03 -1.86
N TYR A 12 -18.01 5.00 -3.18
CA TYR A 12 -16.73 5.19 -3.87
C TYR A 12 -16.15 6.57 -3.60
N GLU A 13 -16.97 7.62 -3.70
CA GLU A 13 -16.53 8.98 -3.39
C GLU A 13 -16.17 9.15 -1.92
N ALA A 14 -16.93 8.52 -1.00
CA ALA A 14 -16.61 8.50 0.41
C ALA A 14 -15.27 7.79 0.70
N LEU A 15 -15.00 6.65 0.06
CA LEU A 15 -13.73 5.92 0.17
C LEU A 15 -12.55 6.71 -0.40
N LYS A 16 -12.73 7.38 -1.54
CA LYS A 16 -11.71 8.30 -2.12
C LYS A 16 -11.37 9.40 -1.13
N ARG A 17 -12.39 10.02 -0.53
CA ARG A 17 -12.21 11.07 0.48
C ARG A 17 -11.52 10.55 1.73
N LEU A 18 -11.95 9.40 2.27
CA LEU A 18 -11.34 8.77 3.43
C LEU A 18 -9.84 8.45 3.19
N THR A 19 -9.52 7.92 2.01
CA THR A 19 -8.13 7.59 1.64
C THR A 19 -7.27 8.86 1.53
N LEU A 20 -7.82 9.93 0.96
CA LEU A 20 -7.14 11.23 0.91
C LEU A 20 -6.92 11.81 2.31
N GLU A 21 -7.92 11.76 3.17
CA GLU A 21 -7.84 12.31 4.54
C GLU A 21 -6.87 11.54 5.43
N LEU A 22 -6.84 10.20 5.35
CA LEU A 22 -5.98 9.37 6.21
C LEU A 22 -4.55 9.20 5.69
N ALA A 23 -4.35 9.17 4.37
CA ALA A 23 -3.06 8.82 3.78
C ALA A 23 -2.52 9.85 2.78
N GLY A 24 -3.28 10.90 2.46
CA GLY A 24 -2.86 11.91 1.48
C GLY A 24 -2.84 11.41 0.04
N ILE A 25 -3.41 10.23 -0.25
CA ILE A 25 -3.38 9.61 -1.58
C ILE A 25 -4.73 9.76 -2.28
N LYS A 26 -4.71 10.42 -3.44
CA LYS A 26 -5.87 10.53 -4.32
C LYS A 26 -6.00 9.25 -5.16
N LEU A 27 -7.04 8.47 -4.91
CA LEU A 27 -7.38 7.33 -5.77
C LEU A 27 -7.84 7.83 -7.15
N GLY A 28 -7.34 7.19 -8.22
CA GLY A 28 -7.74 7.47 -9.60
C GLY A 28 -9.20 7.14 -9.90
N ALA A 29 -9.68 7.58 -11.06
CA ALA A 29 -11.08 7.41 -11.48
C ALA A 29 -11.46 5.95 -11.80
N ASP A 30 -10.49 5.12 -12.23
CA ASP A 30 -10.76 3.81 -12.86
C ASP A 30 -10.45 2.60 -11.97
N HIS A 31 -10.49 2.76 -10.64
CA HIS A 31 -10.11 1.67 -9.72
C HIS A 31 -11.28 0.90 -9.14
N THR A 32 -12.49 1.03 -9.67
CA THR A 32 -13.68 0.43 -9.06
C THR A 32 -13.54 -1.09 -8.86
N PHE A 33 -13.12 -1.81 -9.89
CA PHE A 33 -12.87 -3.26 -9.79
C PHE A 33 -11.78 -3.61 -8.77
N LEU A 34 -10.71 -2.82 -8.70
CA LEU A 34 -9.60 -3.03 -7.76
C LEU A 34 -10.05 -2.79 -6.31
N VAL A 35 -10.83 -1.73 -6.09
CA VAL A 35 -11.44 -1.38 -4.80
C VAL A 35 -12.32 -2.52 -4.33
N GLU A 36 -13.25 -2.98 -5.16
CA GLU A 36 -14.15 -4.09 -4.80
C GLU A 36 -13.38 -5.38 -4.49
N THR A 37 -12.41 -5.74 -5.34
CA THR A 37 -11.63 -6.98 -5.16
C THR A 37 -10.87 -6.97 -3.83
N ARG A 38 -10.17 -5.86 -3.53
CA ARG A 38 -9.38 -5.72 -2.29
C ARG A 38 -10.27 -5.66 -1.06
N LEU A 39 -11.34 -4.88 -1.11
CA LEU A 39 -12.22 -4.70 0.03
C LEU A 39 -13.12 -5.92 0.28
N ALA A 40 -13.51 -6.68 -0.74
CA ALA A 40 -14.20 -7.95 -0.55
C ALA A 40 -13.31 -8.99 0.14
N ALA A 41 -12.01 -9.03 -0.19
CA ALA A 41 -11.05 -9.86 0.53
C ALA A 41 -10.87 -9.43 2.00
N LEU A 42 -10.84 -8.11 2.24
CA LEU A 42 -10.79 -7.56 3.59
C LEU A 42 -12.06 -7.86 4.40
N ALA A 43 -13.25 -7.69 3.82
CA ALA A 43 -14.53 -7.96 4.47
C ALA A 43 -14.58 -9.39 5.03
N ARG A 44 -14.20 -10.38 4.20
CA ARG A 44 -14.09 -11.78 4.63
C ARG A 44 -13.07 -11.98 5.75
N LYS A 45 -11.95 -11.25 5.72
CA LYS A 45 -10.89 -11.33 6.74
C LYS A 45 -11.32 -10.74 8.08
N GLU A 46 -12.07 -9.64 8.06
CA GLU A 46 -12.61 -8.99 9.26
C GLU A 46 -13.89 -9.66 9.79
N GLY A 47 -14.45 -10.64 9.06
CA GLY A 47 -15.59 -11.45 9.50
C GLY A 47 -16.97 -10.91 9.08
N PHE A 48 -17.03 -9.99 8.13
CA PHE A 48 -18.29 -9.51 7.55
C PHE A 48 -18.84 -10.50 6.52
N GLU A 49 -20.16 -10.55 6.41
CA GLU A 49 -20.87 -11.40 5.46
C GLU A 49 -20.59 -11.00 4.01
N ASP A 50 -20.59 -9.69 3.76
CA ASP A 50 -20.29 -9.11 2.45
C ASP A 50 -19.62 -7.73 2.55
N LEU A 51 -19.22 -7.21 1.38
CA LEU A 51 -18.60 -5.90 1.25
C LEU A 51 -19.55 -4.77 1.66
N GLY A 52 -20.84 -4.87 1.36
CA GLY A 52 -21.83 -3.86 1.69
C GLY A 52 -21.95 -3.66 3.20
N GLN A 53 -22.06 -4.75 3.96
CA GLN A 53 -22.14 -4.74 5.42
C GLN A 53 -20.90 -4.08 6.05
N MET A 54 -19.71 -4.39 5.54
CA MET A 54 -18.47 -3.76 6.02
C MET A 54 -18.45 -2.25 5.74
N ILE A 55 -18.91 -1.82 4.56
CA ILE A 55 -18.95 -0.40 4.17
C ILE A 55 -20.00 0.36 4.99
N ASP A 56 -21.15 -0.24 5.24
CA ASP A 56 -22.19 0.35 6.09
C ASP A 56 -21.67 0.50 7.54
N GLU A 57 -20.98 -0.51 8.09
CA GLU A 57 -20.38 -0.43 9.42
C GLU A 57 -19.28 0.66 9.49
N LEU A 58 -18.41 0.73 8.48
CA LEU A 58 -17.35 1.73 8.36
C LEU A 58 -17.89 3.16 8.46
N PHE A 59 -18.97 3.46 7.73
CA PHE A 59 -19.52 4.82 7.67
C PHE A 59 -20.61 5.10 8.73
N SER A 60 -21.15 4.08 9.40
CA SER A 60 -22.17 4.28 10.46
C SER A 60 -21.56 4.49 11.85
N ARG A 61 -20.49 3.77 12.19
CA ARG A 61 -19.90 3.79 13.55
C ARG A 61 -18.66 4.67 13.68
N GLY A 62 -18.04 5.04 12.55
CA GLY A 62 -16.80 5.82 12.56
C GLY A 62 -15.63 5.08 13.20
N GLU A 63 -15.62 3.74 13.12
CA GLU A 63 -14.57 2.92 13.74
C GLU A 63 -13.20 3.18 13.09
N THR A 64 -12.31 3.81 13.85
CA THR A 64 -10.97 4.21 13.38
C THR A 64 -10.14 3.01 12.91
N ARG A 65 -10.29 1.84 13.55
CA ARG A 65 -9.55 0.63 13.19
C ARG A 65 -9.95 0.11 11.80
N LEU A 66 -11.26 0.00 11.55
CA LEU A 66 -11.76 -0.47 10.25
C LEU A 66 -11.37 0.51 9.14
N ALA A 67 -11.43 1.82 9.40
CA ALA A 67 -10.98 2.83 8.44
C ALA A 67 -9.49 2.67 8.07
N ILE A 68 -8.62 2.44 9.05
CA ILE A 68 -7.19 2.18 8.81
C ILE A 68 -6.99 0.92 7.98
N HIS A 69 -7.69 -0.17 8.29
CA HIS A 69 -7.58 -1.43 7.55
C HIS A 69 -8.07 -1.28 6.10
N VAL A 70 -9.18 -0.57 5.88
CA VAL A 70 -9.73 -0.27 4.55
C VAL A 70 -8.72 0.54 3.75
N VAL A 71 -8.21 1.65 4.29
CA VAL A 71 -7.22 2.48 3.60
C VAL A 71 -5.93 1.71 3.32
N THR A 72 -5.46 0.89 4.26
CA THR A 72 -4.27 0.04 4.06
C THR A 72 -4.46 -0.95 2.93
N ALA A 73 -5.62 -1.63 2.88
CA ALA A 73 -5.93 -2.57 1.81
C ALA A 73 -5.99 -1.88 0.45
N LEU A 74 -6.57 -0.68 0.37
CA LEU A 74 -6.64 0.09 -0.88
C LEU A 74 -5.27 0.55 -1.37
N LEU A 75 -4.34 0.83 -0.46
CA LEU A 75 -3.01 1.34 -0.78
C LEU A 75 -1.95 0.26 -0.92
N GLN A 76 -2.28 -1.00 -0.64
CA GLN A 76 -1.32 -2.09 -0.72
C GLN A 76 -0.74 -2.20 -2.14
N ARG A 77 0.58 -2.07 -2.25
CA ARG A 77 1.33 -2.27 -3.50
C ARG A 77 2.08 -3.59 -3.40
N ALA A 78 2.07 -4.35 -4.49
CA ALA A 78 2.95 -5.51 -4.61
C ALA A 78 4.41 -5.03 -4.60
N THR A 79 5.30 -5.83 -4.04
CA THR A 79 6.75 -5.61 -4.04
C THR A 79 7.43 -6.98 -4.13
N ALA A 80 8.56 -7.03 -4.82
CA ALA A 80 9.37 -8.24 -4.96
C ALA A 80 10.82 -7.99 -4.50
N PHE A 81 11.53 -9.09 -4.21
CA PHE A 81 12.98 -9.01 -3.97
C PHE A 81 13.69 -8.63 -5.26
N PHE A 82 14.66 -7.72 -5.17
CA PHE A 82 15.48 -7.23 -6.29
C PHE A 82 14.68 -6.76 -7.51
N GLU A 83 13.49 -6.19 -7.29
CA GLU A 83 12.59 -5.74 -8.37
C GLU A 83 13.26 -4.72 -9.30
N ASP A 84 13.99 -3.75 -8.74
CA ASP A 84 14.87 -2.84 -9.50
C ASP A 84 16.32 -3.35 -9.52
N ARG A 85 16.56 -4.32 -10.40
CA ARG A 85 17.89 -4.95 -10.50
C ARG A 85 19.00 -3.95 -10.79
N ALA A 86 18.76 -3.01 -11.70
CA ALA A 86 19.76 -2.01 -12.10
C ALA A 86 20.07 -1.03 -10.96
N GLY A 87 19.06 -0.60 -10.20
CA GLY A 87 19.25 0.23 -9.01
C GLY A 87 20.09 -0.47 -7.95
N PHE A 88 19.87 -1.77 -7.74
CA PHE A 88 20.65 -2.58 -6.80
C PHE A 88 22.09 -2.83 -7.26
N GLU A 89 22.32 -3.04 -8.56
CA GLU A 89 23.68 -3.11 -9.14
C GLU A 89 24.41 -1.78 -8.97
N LEU A 90 23.75 -0.65 -9.22
CA LEU A 90 24.32 0.67 -8.96
C LEU A 90 24.65 0.88 -7.47
N LEU A 91 23.77 0.42 -6.57
CA LEU A 91 23.98 0.50 -5.12
C LEU A 91 25.25 -0.27 -4.71
N GLY A 92 25.37 -1.52 -5.15
CA GLY A 92 26.47 -2.42 -4.80
C GLY A 92 27.80 -2.06 -5.46
N ASP A 93 27.79 -1.74 -6.75
CA ASP A 93 29.02 -1.59 -7.54
C ASP A 93 29.57 -0.16 -7.53
N VAL A 94 28.73 0.84 -7.23
CA VAL A 94 29.11 2.25 -7.31
C VAL A 94 28.89 2.97 -5.98
N VAL A 95 27.66 2.96 -5.45
CA VAL A 95 27.32 3.82 -4.30
C VAL A 95 28.04 3.36 -3.03
N LEU A 96 27.91 2.09 -2.64
CA LEU A 96 28.53 1.56 -1.42
C LEU A 96 30.07 1.67 -1.44
N PRO A 97 30.78 1.29 -2.54
CA PRO A 97 32.23 1.48 -2.64
C PRO A 97 32.66 2.95 -2.54
N THR A 98 31.86 3.88 -3.06
CA THR A 98 32.12 5.33 -2.96
C THR A 98 31.94 5.84 -1.53
N LEU A 99 30.94 5.34 -0.80
CA LEU A 99 30.67 5.73 0.59
C LEU A 99 31.67 5.12 1.58
N HIS A 100 32.13 3.89 1.35
CA HIS A 100 33.02 3.18 2.27
C HIS A 100 34.24 4.00 2.78
N PRO A 101 35.05 4.65 1.92
CA PRO A 101 36.17 5.48 2.38
C PRO A 101 35.71 6.75 3.11
N LEU A 102 34.58 7.35 2.73
CA LEU A 102 34.06 8.56 3.38
C LEU A 102 33.63 8.29 4.82
N TYR A 103 33.07 7.11 5.06
CA TYR A 103 32.68 6.65 6.38
C TYR A 103 33.80 5.92 7.13
N ARG A 104 34.99 5.78 6.51
CA ARG A 104 36.17 5.08 7.05
C ARG A 104 35.83 3.66 7.56
N GLY A 105 35.00 2.94 6.79
CA GLY A 105 34.49 1.63 7.18
C GLY A 105 33.45 1.63 8.31
N GLY A 106 32.92 2.80 8.66
CA GLY A 106 31.84 2.95 9.64
C GLY A 106 30.46 2.56 9.10
N VAL A 107 29.44 2.72 9.95
CA VAL A 107 28.05 2.33 9.63
C VAL A 107 27.42 3.33 8.66
N VAL A 108 26.96 2.82 7.51
CA VAL A 108 26.09 3.55 6.58
C VAL A 108 24.64 3.35 7.03
N LYS A 109 23.89 4.46 7.17
CA LYS A 109 22.46 4.43 7.50
C LYS A 109 21.64 4.65 6.24
N ILE A 110 20.79 3.68 5.91
CA ILE A 110 19.86 3.74 4.77
C ILE A 110 18.44 3.87 5.32
N LEU A 111 17.65 4.77 4.74
CA LEU A 111 16.24 4.96 5.06
C LEU A 111 15.41 4.68 3.79
N SER A 112 14.54 3.67 3.85
CA SER A 112 13.55 3.39 2.80
C SER A 112 12.19 3.95 3.23
N TYR A 113 11.61 4.80 2.39
CA TYR A 113 10.27 5.33 2.57
C TYR A 113 9.28 4.46 1.78
N GLY A 114 8.21 4.00 2.42
CA GLY A 114 7.17 3.23 1.72
C GLY A 114 7.58 1.79 1.38
N CYS A 115 8.34 1.14 2.26
CA CYS A 115 8.89 -0.21 2.05
C CYS A 115 7.89 -1.37 1.88
N SER A 116 6.58 -1.10 1.87
CA SER A 116 5.52 -2.10 1.76
C SER A 116 5.72 -3.26 2.76
N SER A 117 5.85 -4.51 2.30
CA SER A 117 6.15 -5.68 3.13
C SER A 117 7.65 -5.94 3.38
N GLY A 118 8.54 -5.04 2.92
CA GLY A 118 9.95 -4.99 3.29
C GLY A 118 10.94 -5.63 2.31
N GLN A 119 10.47 -6.24 1.21
CA GLN A 119 11.32 -6.96 0.25
C GLN A 119 12.44 -6.09 -0.32
N GLU A 120 12.17 -4.81 -0.62
CA GLU A 120 13.18 -3.85 -1.08
C GLU A 120 14.28 -3.63 -0.03
N ILE A 121 13.90 -3.42 1.24
CA ILE A 121 14.85 -3.22 2.35
C ILE A 121 15.74 -4.44 2.52
N TYR A 122 15.13 -5.63 2.52
CA TYR A 122 15.90 -6.86 2.66
C TYR A 122 16.81 -7.09 1.45
N SER A 123 16.37 -6.74 0.24
CA SER A 123 17.22 -6.80 -0.95
C SER A 123 18.44 -5.89 -0.81
N ALA A 124 18.25 -4.66 -0.31
CA ALA A 124 19.33 -3.71 -0.05
C ALA A 124 20.31 -4.20 1.03
N ALA A 125 19.81 -4.90 2.05
CA ALA A 125 20.62 -5.41 3.17
C ALA A 125 21.39 -6.70 2.85
N ILE A 126 20.96 -7.46 1.83
CA ILE A 126 21.62 -8.70 1.39
C ILE A 126 22.81 -8.41 0.46
N LEU A 127 22.79 -7.28 -0.25
CA LEU A 127 23.91 -6.79 -1.08
C LEU A 127 25.15 -6.52 -0.23
#